data_AF-A0A351BGG9-F1
#
_entry.id   AF-A0A351BGG9-F1
#
_cell.length_a   1.000
_cell.length_b   1.000
_cell.length_c   1.000
_cell.angle_alpha   90.00
_cell.angle_beta   90.00
_cell.angle_gamma   90.00
#
_symmetry.space_group_name_H-M   'P 1'
#
loop_
_entity.id
_entity.type
_entity.pdbx_description
1 polymer ?
#
loop_
_entity_poly.entity_id
_entity_poly.type
_entity_poly.pdbx_seq_one_letter_code
_entity_poly.pdbx_strand_id
1 'polypeptide(L)'
;MPVYGNVCDLVCMLPAPDAATVRRAIEAPAVRSGFAFEPGLLDRITQDAGAGPGALPLAQMVLSRLWQKSVRGFLTNAGYDDCGGVPRLFAAHLAEHLAQVPAALRAAANGLLLRLAVVADDDQVRWQPVVWESIHTQANLAVLGAEALLWLMDRRLINVWRSTPGELQISLLLAPGDSAPTALATLIADNGESLKLRQRLGASMARWQSRSGDAEFLLAGYRLSDADRLLAQWAEHLSDEEKDYIARSQRQEQERQQQAARLRRRSLRMRVAAALIVATIAAASFVLYREKDLQAKNEER
;
A
#
# COMPACT_ATOMS: atom_id res chain seq x y z
N MET A 1 41.37 18.84 -26.26
CA MET A 1 40.45 17.75 -25.86
C MET A 1 40.92 17.19 -24.52
N PRO A 2 40.43 17.68 -23.38
CA PRO A 2 40.63 16.98 -22.12
C PRO A 2 39.51 15.96 -21.92
N VAL A 3 39.92 14.73 -21.65
CA VAL A 3 39.08 13.61 -21.22
C VAL A 3 38.48 13.98 -19.87
N TYR A 4 37.16 14.16 -19.80
CA TYR A 4 36.47 14.24 -18.51
C TYR A 4 36.60 12.87 -17.85
N GLY A 5 37.42 12.80 -16.81
CA GLY A 5 37.46 11.66 -15.91
C GLY A 5 36.08 11.46 -15.31
N ASN A 6 35.60 10.22 -15.35
CA ASN A 6 34.43 9.77 -14.61
C ASN A 6 34.59 10.21 -13.15
N VAL A 7 33.80 11.21 -12.75
CA VAL A 7 33.55 11.45 -11.33
C VAL A 7 32.68 10.28 -10.90
N CYS A 8 33.30 9.27 -10.30
CA CYS A 8 32.56 8.33 -9.48
C CYS A 8 31.98 9.16 -8.33
N ASP A 9 30.69 9.51 -8.44
CA ASP A 9 29.92 10.00 -7.30
C ASP A 9 29.98 8.93 -6.22
N LEU A 10 30.91 9.11 -5.27
CA LEU A 10 31.09 8.20 -4.15
C LEU A 10 29.90 8.43 -3.21
N VAL A 11 28.78 7.75 -3.50
CA VAL A 11 27.60 7.77 -2.63
C VAL A 11 27.95 7.00 -1.37
N CYS A 12 28.36 7.72 -0.32
CA CYS A 12 28.57 7.16 1.00
C CYS A 12 27.21 6.99 1.69
N MET A 13 26.72 5.75 1.77
CA MET A 13 25.55 5.42 2.58
C MET A 13 25.99 5.17 4.01
N LEU A 14 25.50 5.99 4.95
CA LEU A 14 25.68 5.74 6.37
C LEU A 14 24.70 4.64 6.80
N PRO A 15 25.16 3.59 7.50
CA PRO A 15 24.27 2.58 8.04
C PRO A 15 23.35 3.21 9.09
N ALA A 16 22.14 2.66 9.23
CA ALA A 16 21.23 3.08 10.28
C ALA A 16 21.90 2.87 11.66
N PRO A 17 21.75 3.82 12.60
CA PRO A 17 22.42 3.72 13.90
C PRO A 17 21.85 2.53 14.68
N ASP A 18 22.74 1.71 15.21
CA ASP A 18 22.39 0.67 16.18
C ASP A 18 22.18 1.27 17.59
N ALA A 19 21.63 0.49 18.51
CA ALA A 19 21.31 0.97 19.86
C ALA A 19 22.56 1.51 20.61
N ALA A 20 23.74 0.92 20.37
CA ALA A 20 25.00 1.36 20.97
C ALA A 20 25.44 2.73 20.42
N THR A 21 25.26 2.95 19.11
CA THR A 21 25.55 4.24 18.46
C THR A 21 24.58 5.32 18.92
N VAL A 22 23.29 5.00 19.02
CA VAL A 22 22.28 5.92 19.60
C VAL A 22 22.66 6.30 21.03
N ARG A 23 23.00 5.32 21.87
CA ARG A 23 23.44 5.57 23.25
C ARG A 23 24.62 6.53 23.32
N ARG A 24 25.71 6.26 22.59
CA ARG A 24 26.91 7.12 22.59
C ARG A 24 26.61 8.53 22.07
N ALA A 25 25.75 8.63 21.06
CA ALA A 25 25.34 9.92 20.50
C ALA A 25 24.53 10.77 21.49
N ILE A 26 23.84 10.14 22.45
CA ILE A 26 23.07 10.81 23.50
C ILE A 26 23.95 11.15 24.72
N GLU A 27 24.74 10.19 25.18
CA GLU A 27 25.49 10.29 26.43
C GLU A 27 26.65 11.29 26.33
N ALA A 28 27.41 11.24 25.23
CA ALA A 28 28.61 12.07 25.10
C ALA A 28 28.30 13.59 25.10
N PRO A 29 27.27 14.09 24.39
CA PRO A 29 26.86 15.50 24.51
C PRO A 29 26.31 15.88 25.88
N ALA A 30 25.56 14.99 26.54
CA ALA A 30 24.98 15.26 27.86
C ALA A 30 26.08 15.51 28.91
N VAL A 31 27.08 14.62 28.96
CA VAL A 31 28.23 14.75 29.87
C VAL A 31 29.00 16.04 29.62
N ARG A 32 29.27 16.38 28.35
CA ARG A 32 29.95 17.64 27.99
C ARG A 32 29.17 18.89 28.38
N SER A 33 27.84 18.77 28.48
CA SER A 33 26.95 19.88 28.82
C SER A 33 26.62 19.94 30.33
N GLY A 34 27.28 19.12 31.16
CA GLY A 34 27.05 19.09 32.60
C GLY A 34 25.75 18.39 33.02
N PHE A 35 25.12 17.63 32.11
CA PHE A 35 23.93 16.84 32.41
C PHE A 35 24.28 15.38 32.69
N ALA A 36 23.56 14.80 33.65
CA ALA A 36 23.60 13.37 33.96
C ALA A 36 22.20 12.75 33.83
N PHE A 37 22.16 11.44 33.56
CA PHE A 37 20.92 10.67 33.54
C PHE A 37 20.73 9.97 34.89
N GLU A 38 19.50 9.95 35.40
CA GLU A 38 19.16 9.00 36.45
C GLU A 38 19.36 7.55 35.95
N PRO A 39 19.72 6.61 36.85
CA PRO A 39 19.88 5.20 36.49
C PRO A 39 18.68 4.65 35.70
N GLY A 40 18.96 3.91 34.63
CA GLY A 40 17.96 3.28 33.76
C GLY A 40 17.25 4.20 32.77
N LEU A 41 17.32 5.53 32.92
CA LEU A 41 16.60 6.45 32.02
C LEU A 41 17.08 6.34 30.56
N LEU A 42 18.40 6.25 30.36
CA LEU A 42 18.97 6.16 29.02
C LEU A 42 18.52 4.87 28.30
N ASP A 43 18.41 3.77 29.04
CA ASP A 43 17.94 2.50 28.51
C ASP A 43 16.49 2.63 28.01
N ARG A 44 15.62 3.24 28.82
CA ARG A 44 14.22 3.52 28.48
C ARG A 44 14.10 4.37 27.22
N ILE A 45 14.86 5.47 27.12
CA ILE A 45 14.86 6.34 25.94
C ILE A 45 15.30 5.57 24.70
N THR A 46 16.39 4.79 24.79
CA THR A 46 16.88 4.02 23.63
C THR A 46 15.93 2.90 23.24
N GLN A 47 15.24 2.28 24.19
CA GLN A 47 14.24 1.24 23.93
C GLN A 47 13.03 1.83 23.19
N ASP A 48 12.50 2.95 23.68
CA ASP A 48 11.30 3.57 23.09
C ASP A 48 11.60 4.25 21.75
N ALA A 49 12.81 4.80 21.55
CA ALA A 49 13.24 5.34 20.27
C ALA A 49 13.52 4.23 19.22
N GLY A 50 13.79 3.01 19.67
CA GLY A 50 14.09 1.86 18.83
C GLY A 50 15.43 1.96 18.10
N ALA A 51 15.56 1.16 17.04
CA ALA A 51 16.70 1.18 16.12
C ALA A 51 16.24 1.67 14.73
N GLY A 52 17.18 2.15 13.92
CA GLY A 52 16.89 2.64 12.57
C GLY A 52 17.10 4.15 12.40
N PRO A 53 16.83 4.69 11.20
CA PRO A 53 17.11 6.09 10.87
C PRO A 53 16.35 7.09 11.76
N GLY A 54 15.20 6.69 12.32
CA GLY A 54 14.36 7.52 13.18
C GLY A 54 14.78 7.61 14.65
N ALA A 55 15.69 6.74 15.12
CA ALA A 55 15.99 6.62 16.55
C ALA A 55 16.59 7.91 17.15
N LEU A 56 17.54 8.52 16.44
CA LEU A 56 18.21 9.74 16.91
C LEU A 56 17.28 10.96 16.93
N PRO A 57 16.49 11.26 15.88
CA PRO A 57 15.51 12.35 15.94
C PRO A 57 14.49 12.20 17.08
N LEU A 58 14.02 10.98 17.36
CA LEU A 58 13.10 10.69 18.46
C LEU A 58 13.77 10.93 19.82
N ALA A 59 14.98 10.42 20.01
CA ALA A 59 15.75 10.66 21.21
C ALA A 59 16.00 12.17 21.43
N GLN A 60 16.38 12.90 20.38
CA GLN A 60 16.57 14.35 20.46
C GLN A 60 15.29 15.06 20.92
N MET A 61 14.14 14.66 20.39
CA MET A 61 12.85 15.27 20.74
C MET A 61 12.54 15.11 22.24
N VAL A 62 12.71 13.91 22.80
CA VAL A 62 12.47 13.70 24.24
C VAL A 62 13.51 14.38 25.11
N LEU A 63 14.78 14.31 24.73
CA LEU A 63 15.87 14.98 25.47
C LEU A 63 15.70 16.50 25.53
N SER A 64 15.22 17.11 24.44
CA SER A 64 14.94 18.55 24.40
C SER A 64 13.88 18.96 25.44
N ARG A 65 12.88 18.12 25.67
CA ARG A 65 11.86 18.33 26.72
C ARG A 65 12.41 18.06 28.12
N LEU A 66 13.18 16.98 28.26
CA LEU A 66 13.78 16.61 29.54
C LEU A 66 14.77 17.66 30.03
N TRP A 67 15.58 18.26 29.14
CA TRP A 67 16.50 19.34 29.52
C TRP A 67 15.78 20.54 30.13
N GLN A 68 14.64 20.94 29.56
CA GLN A 68 13.81 22.03 30.09
C GLN A 68 13.24 21.73 31.48
N LYS A 69 13.04 20.44 31.81
CA LYS A 69 12.52 19.96 33.10
C LYS A 69 13.60 19.40 34.03
N SER A 70 14.86 19.55 33.67
CA SER A 70 15.97 18.96 34.42
C SER A 70 16.05 19.51 35.85
N VAL A 71 16.42 18.64 36.79
CA VAL A 71 16.52 19.01 38.21
C VAL A 71 17.97 18.90 38.63
N ARG A 72 18.59 20.03 38.98
CA ARG A 72 20.00 20.09 39.43
C ARG A 72 20.98 19.40 38.46
N GLY A 73 20.76 19.56 37.15
CA GLY A 73 21.59 18.93 36.11
C GLY A 73 21.26 17.45 35.83
N PHE A 74 20.25 16.88 36.48
CA PHE A 74 19.79 15.52 36.20
C PHE A 74 18.57 15.51 35.27
N LEU A 75 18.64 14.65 34.26
CA LEU A 75 17.48 14.18 33.52
C LEU A 75 16.87 13.01 34.30
N THR A 76 15.60 13.12 34.66
CA THR A 76 14.96 12.23 35.64
C THR A 76 13.95 11.28 35.00
N ASN A 77 13.79 10.10 35.60
CA ASN A 77 12.73 9.16 35.23
C ASN A 77 11.35 9.78 35.44
N ALA A 78 11.17 10.51 36.54
CA ALA A 78 9.93 11.23 36.80
C ALA A 78 9.60 12.24 35.68
N GLY A 79 10.58 13.02 35.22
CA GLY A 79 10.39 13.94 34.11
C GLY A 79 10.06 13.25 32.78
N TYR A 80 10.58 12.04 32.57
CA TYR A 80 10.25 11.19 31.42
C TYR A 80 8.81 10.67 31.47
N ASP A 81 8.39 10.19 32.65
CA ASP A 81 7.04 9.71 32.90
C ASP A 81 6.00 10.83 32.77
N ASP A 82 6.31 12.02 33.28
CA ASP A 82 5.49 13.24 33.15
C ASP A 82 5.28 13.67 31.69
N CYS A 83 6.21 13.31 30.80
CA CYS A 83 6.08 13.57 29.36
C CYS A 83 5.44 12.40 28.60
N GLY A 84 5.14 11.28 29.28
CA GLY A 84 4.55 10.08 28.69
C GLY A 84 5.52 9.26 27.82
N GLY A 85 6.82 9.48 27.94
CA GLY A 85 7.87 8.86 27.14
C GLY A 85 7.87 9.25 25.66
N VAL A 86 8.73 8.60 24.86
CA VAL A 86 8.85 8.88 23.41
C VAL A 86 7.52 8.66 22.66
N PRO A 87 6.75 7.58 22.88
CA PRO A 87 5.55 7.32 22.08
C PRO A 87 4.47 8.39 22.26
N ARG A 88 4.19 8.80 23.51
CA ARG A 88 3.18 9.82 23.79
C ARG A 88 3.63 11.20 23.33
N LEU A 89 4.90 11.53 23.51
CA LEU A 89 5.46 12.79 23.05
C LEU A 89 5.39 12.89 21.52
N PHE A 90 5.74 11.82 20.81
CA PHE A 90 5.64 11.78 19.35
C PHE A 90 4.19 11.83 18.87
N ALA A 91 3.27 11.13 19.53
CA ALA A 91 1.85 11.22 19.23
C ALA A 91 1.33 12.66 19.33
N ALA A 92 1.70 13.40 20.38
CA ALA A 92 1.32 14.81 20.53
C ALA A 92 1.94 15.68 19.41
N HIS A 93 3.22 15.48 19.09
CA HIS A 93 3.92 16.15 18.00
C HIS A 93 3.26 15.90 16.63
N LEU A 94 2.88 14.65 16.37
CA LEU A 94 2.15 14.24 15.18
C LEU A 94 0.77 14.90 15.11
N ALA A 95 0.02 14.91 16.22
CA ALA A 95 -1.29 15.57 16.29
C ALA A 95 -1.20 17.07 15.97
N GLU A 96 -0.24 17.76 16.60
CA GLU A 96 -0.02 19.20 16.42
C GLU A 96 0.29 19.55 14.96
N HIS A 97 1.29 18.88 14.37
CA HIS A 97 1.68 19.21 13.01
C HIS A 97 0.68 18.72 11.97
N LEU A 98 0.05 17.56 12.15
CA LEU A 98 -1.02 17.16 11.24
C LEU A 98 -2.16 18.17 11.22
N ALA A 99 -2.49 18.83 12.34
CA ALA A 99 -3.46 19.93 12.33
C ALA A 99 -3.00 21.12 11.47
N GLN A 100 -1.69 21.38 11.41
CA GLN A 100 -1.06 22.52 10.72
C GLN A 100 -0.71 22.27 9.25
N VAL A 101 -0.99 21.08 8.67
CA VAL A 101 -0.69 20.82 7.25
C VAL A 101 -1.39 21.87 6.38
N PRO A 102 -0.65 22.59 5.49
CA PRO A 102 -1.24 23.57 4.59
C PRO A 102 -2.37 22.98 3.75
N ALA A 103 -3.44 23.76 3.53
CA ALA A 103 -4.61 23.28 2.79
C ALA A 103 -4.26 22.71 1.40
N ALA A 104 -3.34 23.36 0.69
CA ALA A 104 -2.84 22.88 -0.61
C ALA A 104 -2.16 21.51 -0.53
N LEU A 105 -1.41 21.23 0.55
CA LEU A 105 -0.66 19.98 0.72
C LEU A 105 -1.50 18.85 1.33
N ARG A 106 -2.70 19.15 1.83
CA ARG A 106 -3.52 18.22 2.63
C ARG A 106 -3.80 16.91 1.92
N ALA A 107 -4.20 16.95 0.65
CA ALA A 107 -4.52 15.76 -0.13
C ALA A 107 -3.29 14.87 -0.33
N ALA A 108 -2.15 15.47 -0.69
CA ALA A 108 -0.89 14.76 -0.88
C ALA A 108 -0.34 14.17 0.43
N ALA A 109 -0.40 14.93 1.54
CA ALA A 109 0.00 14.45 2.86
C ALA A 109 -0.86 13.27 3.32
N ASN A 110 -2.18 13.34 3.16
CA ASN A 110 -3.07 12.23 3.46
C ASN A 110 -2.77 11.02 2.57
N GLY A 111 -2.51 11.24 1.27
CA GLY A 111 -2.10 10.19 0.33
C GLY A 111 -0.86 9.44 0.78
N LEU A 112 0.18 10.17 1.20
CA LEU A 112 1.41 9.62 1.78
C LEU A 112 1.12 8.79 3.04
N LEU A 113 0.37 9.34 4.00
CA LEU A 113 0.03 8.64 5.25
C LEU A 113 -0.76 7.35 4.99
N LEU A 114 -1.75 7.40 4.09
CA LEU A 114 -2.51 6.22 3.66
C LEU A 114 -1.64 5.20 2.94
N ARG A 115 -0.53 5.61 2.32
CA ARG A 115 0.41 4.69 1.68
C ARG A 115 1.30 3.96 2.68
N LEU A 116 1.59 4.58 3.82
CA LEU A 116 2.33 3.97 4.93
C LEU A 116 1.48 3.02 5.79
N ALA A 117 0.16 3.20 5.77
CA ALA A 117 -0.76 2.40 6.58
C ALA A 117 -1.13 1.06 5.91
N VAL A 118 -1.06 0.01 6.71
CA VAL A 118 -1.47 -1.36 6.38
C VAL A 118 -2.49 -1.82 7.42
N VAL A 119 -3.76 -1.89 7.01
CA VAL A 119 -4.85 -2.45 7.81
C VAL A 119 -4.89 -3.96 7.61
N ALA A 120 -4.67 -4.72 8.67
CA ALA A 120 -4.77 -6.18 8.67
C ALA A 120 -6.23 -6.67 8.74
N ASP A 121 -6.45 -7.98 8.63
CA ASP A 121 -7.79 -8.58 8.65
C ASP A 121 -8.51 -8.41 10.01
N ASP A 122 -7.74 -8.24 11.09
CA ASP A 122 -8.20 -7.97 12.46
C ASP A 122 -8.43 -6.46 12.74
N ASP A 123 -8.49 -5.64 11.69
CA ASP A 123 -8.60 -4.17 11.74
C ASP A 123 -7.45 -3.44 12.46
N GLN A 124 -6.37 -4.16 12.79
CA GLN A 124 -5.18 -3.54 13.36
C GLN A 124 -4.40 -2.78 12.29
N VAL A 125 -4.00 -1.55 12.63
CA VAL A 125 -3.20 -0.70 11.75
C VAL A 125 -1.73 -0.93 12.03
N ARG A 126 -1.01 -1.37 11.00
CA ARG A 126 0.45 -1.47 10.98
C ARG A 126 1.01 -0.39 10.06
N TRP A 127 2.22 0.06 10.37
CA TRP A 127 2.90 1.08 9.58
C TRP A 127 4.10 0.43 8.90
N GLN A 128 4.17 0.56 7.57
CA GLN A 128 5.23 -0.04 6.78
C GLN A 128 5.94 1.02 5.93
N PRO A 129 7.26 0.88 5.74
CA PRO A 129 7.98 1.71 4.78
C PRO A 129 7.46 1.51 3.35
N VAL A 130 7.54 2.55 2.54
CA VAL A 130 7.21 2.49 1.12
C VAL A 130 8.28 3.18 0.27
N VAL A 131 8.45 2.68 -0.95
CA VAL A 131 9.34 3.27 -1.96
C VAL A 131 8.62 4.41 -2.68
N TRP A 132 9.18 5.62 -2.65
CA TRP A 132 8.63 6.80 -3.32
C TRP A 132 8.36 6.56 -4.81
N GLU A 133 9.29 5.90 -5.50
CA GLU A 133 9.22 5.60 -6.92
C GLU A 133 8.01 4.71 -7.26
N SER A 134 7.53 3.88 -6.33
CA SER A 134 6.34 3.03 -6.52
C SER A 134 5.01 3.75 -6.33
N ILE A 135 5.01 5.01 -5.87
CA ILE A 135 3.80 5.71 -5.41
C ILE A 135 3.63 7.10 -6.01
N HIS A 136 4.72 7.75 -6.43
CA HIS A 136 4.72 9.15 -6.87
C HIS A 136 3.81 9.43 -8.07
N THR A 137 3.41 8.40 -8.83
CA THR A 137 2.49 8.49 -9.96
C THR A 137 1.01 8.55 -9.56
N GLN A 138 0.68 8.43 -8.27
CA GLN A 138 -0.69 8.65 -7.79
C GLN A 138 -1.12 10.10 -8.07
N ALA A 139 -2.36 10.29 -8.52
CA ALA A 139 -2.83 11.61 -8.96
C ALA A 139 -2.81 12.65 -7.83
N ASN A 140 -3.11 12.22 -6.60
CA ASN A 140 -3.02 13.05 -5.40
C ASN A 140 -1.58 13.43 -5.00
N LEU A 141 -0.56 12.74 -5.54
CA LEU A 141 0.86 13.02 -5.31
C LEU A 141 1.55 13.66 -6.52
N ALA A 142 0.96 13.58 -7.71
CA ALA A 142 1.60 13.97 -8.97
C ALA A 142 2.07 15.45 -8.99
N VAL A 143 1.31 16.36 -8.38
CA VAL A 143 1.64 17.80 -8.38
C VAL A 143 2.37 18.21 -7.10
N LEU A 144 1.82 17.88 -5.93
CA LEU A 144 2.30 18.39 -4.63
C LEU A 144 2.90 17.30 -3.73
N GLY A 145 3.10 16.08 -4.25
CA GLY A 145 3.59 14.96 -3.46
C GLY A 145 5.02 15.17 -2.93
N ALA A 146 5.93 15.70 -3.76
CA ALA A 146 7.29 16.01 -3.32
C ALA A 146 7.31 17.13 -2.27
N GLU A 147 6.48 18.16 -2.42
CA GLU A 147 6.35 19.24 -1.43
C GLU A 147 5.76 18.74 -0.12
N ALA A 148 4.73 17.90 -0.17
CA ALA A 148 4.15 17.28 1.01
C ALA A 148 5.16 16.35 1.71
N LEU A 149 5.96 15.59 0.95
CA LEU A 149 7.03 14.76 1.48
C LEU A 149 8.07 15.61 2.23
N LEU A 150 8.56 16.67 1.60
CA LEU A 150 9.52 17.60 2.21
C LEU A 150 8.94 18.27 3.46
N TRP A 151 7.67 18.66 3.42
CA TRP A 151 6.98 19.26 4.57
C TRP A 151 6.87 18.27 5.74
N LEU A 152 6.47 17.03 5.49
CA LEU A 152 6.37 15.98 6.52
C LEU A 152 7.76 15.65 7.11
N MET A 153 8.79 15.65 6.27
CA MET A 153 10.18 15.41 6.67
C MET A 153 10.74 16.56 7.53
N ASP A 154 10.53 17.81 7.12
CA ASP A 154 10.94 19.01 7.84
C ASP A 154 10.34 19.06 9.26
N ARG A 155 9.05 18.69 9.36
CA ARG A 155 8.34 18.57 10.65
C ARG A 155 8.67 17.29 11.41
N ARG A 156 9.60 16.46 10.91
CA ARG A 156 10.04 15.20 11.54
C ARG A 156 8.89 14.23 11.81
N LEU A 157 7.91 14.15 10.91
CA LEU A 157 6.81 13.20 11.02
C LEU A 157 7.14 11.87 10.35
N ILE A 158 8.01 11.92 9.34
CA ILE A 158 8.46 10.79 8.55
C ILE A 158 9.99 10.71 8.52
N ASN A 159 10.50 9.51 8.26
CA ASN A 159 11.88 9.27 7.85
C ASN A 159 11.94 9.11 6.33
N VAL A 160 13.00 9.64 5.72
CA VAL A 160 13.35 9.39 4.33
C VAL A 160 14.80 8.93 4.28
N TRP A 161 15.05 7.77 3.67
CA TRP A 161 16.40 7.23 3.49
C TRP A 161 16.51 6.50 2.16
N ARG A 162 17.74 6.18 1.75
CA ARG A 162 17.99 5.35 0.57
C ARG A 162 18.39 3.95 1.02
N SER A 163 17.73 2.94 0.46
CA SER A 163 18.14 1.54 0.63
C SER A 163 19.06 1.08 -0.49
N THR A 164 18.83 1.60 -1.70
CA THR A 164 19.61 1.32 -2.90
C THR A 164 19.79 2.63 -3.70
N PRO A 165 20.76 2.71 -4.62
CA PRO A 165 20.87 3.83 -5.54
C PRO A 165 19.58 3.96 -6.36
N GLY A 166 18.84 5.06 -6.15
CA GLY A 166 17.62 5.36 -6.89
C GLY A 166 16.30 5.06 -6.17
N GLU A 167 16.30 4.38 -5.02
CA GLU A 167 15.06 4.11 -4.26
C GLU A 167 15.03 4.92 -2.96
N LEU A 168 14.03 5.79 -2.85
CA LEU A 168 13.75 6.56 -1.63
C LEU A 168 12.72 5.81 -0.78
N GLN A 169 13.17 5.28 0.35
CA GLN A 169 12.31 4.68 1.36
C GLN A 169 11.72 5.77 2.25
N ILE A 170 10.42 5.68 2.51
CA ILE A 170 9.66 6.58 3.34
C ILE A 170 8.97 5.76 4.43
N SER A 171 9.07 6.17 5.70
CA SER A 171 8.27 5.60 6.78
C SER A 171 7.80 6.67 7.75
N LEU A 172 6.85 6.36 8.62
CA LEU A 172 6.64 7.19 9.82
C LEU A 172 7.91 7.22 10.67
N LEU A 173 8.12 8.33 11.38
CA LEU A 173 9.25 8.45 12.31
C LEU A 173 9.16 7.40 13.44
N LEU A 174 7.96 7.24 14.00
CA LEU A 174 7.60 6.20 14.95
C LEU A 174 6.17 5.71 14.65
N ALA A 175 5.92 4.41 14.75
CA ALA A 175 4.58 3.86 14.61
C ALA A 175 3.74 4.22 15.86
N PRO A 176 2.61 4.93 15.72
CA PRO A 176 1.92 5.52 16.86
C PRO A 176 1.21 4.55 17.83
N GLY A 177 1.14 3.23 17.55
CA GLY A 177 0.46 2.24 18.40
C GLY A 177 -0.93 2.70 18.87
N ASP A 178 -1.27 2.42 20.13
CA ASP A 178 -2.53 2.88 20.76
C ASP A 178 -2.59 4.40 21.00
N SER A 179 -1.48 5.10 20.78
CA SER A 179 -1.38 6.55 20.98
C SER A 179 -1.61 7.34 19.69
N ALA A 180 -2.16 6.74 18.63
CA ALA A 180 -2.42 7.42 17.38
C ALA A 180 -3.31 8.66 17.55
N PRO A 181 -2.93 9.82 16.97
CA PRO A 181 -3.79 11.00 16.97
C PRO A 181 -5.16 10.70 16.35
N THR A 182 -6.22 11.28 16.91
CA THR A 182 -7.60 11.08 16.42
C THR A 182 -7.73 11.38 14.93
N ALA A 183 -7.14 12.47 14.45
CA ALA A 183 -7.18 12.82 13.03
C ALA A 183 -6.57 11.73 12.12
N LEU A 184 -5.51 11.07 12.58
CA LEU A 184 -4.88 9.96 11.84
C LEU A 184 -5.74 8.70 11.93
N ALA A 185 -6.26 8.38 13.11
CA ALA A 185 -7.15 7.23 13.30
C ALA A 185 -8.42 7.36 12.44
N THR A 186 -9.03 8.54 12.38
CA THR A 186 -10.18 8.85 11.51
C THR A 186 -9.80 8.72 10.04
N LEU A 187 -8.66 9.28 9.62
CA LEU A 187 -8.19 9.14 8.24
C LEU A 187 -8.06 7.67 7.81
N ILE A 188 -7.53 6.81 8.68
CA ILE A 188 -7.42 5.37 8.38
C ILE A 188 -8.78 4.69 8.40
N ALA A 189 -9.63 4.97 9.40
CA ALA A 189 -10.97 4.39 9.53
C ALA A 189 -11.85 4.70 8.31
N ASP A 190 -11.86 5.96 7.86
CA ASP A 190 -12.63 6.42 6.70
C ASP A 190 -12.17 5.76 5.38
N ASN A 191 -10.95 5.21 5.33
CA ASN A 191 -10.35 4.59 4.16
C ASN A 191 -10.08 3.08 4.32
N GLY A 192 -10.59 2.46 5.39
CA GLY A 192 -10.21 1.09 5.76
C GLY A 192 -10.52 0.04 4.69
N GLU A 193 -11.72 0.08 4.09
CA GLU A 193 -12.10 -0.87 3.02
C GLU A 193 -11.18 -0.72 1.80
N SER A 194 -10.96 0.51 1.34
CA SER A 194 -10.12 0.80 0.19
C SER A 194 -8.66 0.42 0.43
N LEU A 195 -8.15 0.63 1.64
CA LEU A 195 -6.81 0.18 2.05
C LEU A 195 -6.69 -1.35 1.93
N LYS A 196 -7.66 -2.11 2.46
CA LYS A 196 -7.68 -3.58 2.36
C LYS A 196 -7.78 -4.06 0.90
N LEU A 197 -8.61 -3.41 0.10
CA LEU A 197 -8.73 -3.71 -1.34
C LEU A 197 -7.41 -3.45 -2.09
N ARG A 198 -6.77 -2.30 -1.84
CA ARG A 198 -5.47 -1.96 -2.46
C ARG A 198 -4.36 -2.92 -2.04
N GLN A 199 -4.34 -3.37 -0.78
CA GLN A 199 -3.37 -4.39 -0.35
C GLN A 199 -3.57 -5.72 -1.08
N ARG A 200 -4.82 -6.18 -1.22
CA ARG A 200 -5.15 -7.39 -2.00
C ARG A 200 -4.77 -7.24 -3.49
N LEU A 201 -4.97 -6.05 -4.05
CA LEU A 201 -4.54 -5.68 -5.40
C LEU A 201 -3.02 -5.77 -5.53
N GLY A 202 -2.27 -5.10 -4.65
CA GLY A 202 -0.80 -5.11 -4.65
C GLY A 202 -0.21 -6.51 -4.50
N ALA A 203 -0.75 -7.34 -3.61
CA ALA A 203 -0.33 -8.73 -3.47
C ALA A 203 -0.59 -9.58 -4.74
N SER A 204 -1.65 -9.28 -5.48
CA SER A 204 -1.94 -9.96 -6.75
C SER A 204 -1.04 -9.46 -7.87
N MET A 205 -0.80 -8.15 -7.94
CA MET A 205 0.12 -7.51 -8.88
C MET A 205 1.56 -8.02 -8.70
N ALA A 206 2.05 -8.11 -7.46
CA ALA A 206 3.38 -8.64 -7.17
C ALA A 206 3.55 -10.10 -7.64
N ARG A 207 2.50 -10.93 -7.52
CA ARG A 207 2.50 -12.31 -8.04
C ARG A 207 2.50 -12.36 -9.57
N TRP A 208 1.79 -11.44 -10.21
CA TRP A 208 1.78 -11.31 -11.67
C TRP A 208 3.15 -10.87 -12.21
N GLN A 209 3.79 -9.89 -11.56
CA GLN A 209 5.12 -9.42 -11.89
C GLN A 209 6.19 -10.51 -11.70
N SER A 210 6.13 -11.30 -10.62
CA SER A 210 7.09 -12.39 -10.38
C SER A 210 6.96 -13.56 -11.37
N ARG A 211 5.86 -13.63 -12.12
CA ARG A 211 5.60 -14.59 -13.19
C ARG A 211 5.76 -13.98 -14.58
N SER A 212 6.54 -12.90 -14.69
CA SER A 212 6.85 -12.22 -15.95
C SER A 212 5.62 -11.78 -16.74
N GLY A 213 4.53 -11.45 -16.03
CA GLY A 213 3.34 -10.89 -16.65
C GLY A 213 2.34 -11.91 -17.23
N ASP A 214 2.41 -13.18 -16.83
CA ASP A 214 1.51 -14.24 -17.29
C ASP A 214 0.02 -13.89 -17.06
N ALA A 215 -0.78 -14.05 -18.12
CA ALA A 215 -2.21 -13.76 -18.16
C ALA A 215 -3.04 -14.59 -17.17
N GLU A 216 -2.54 -15.75 -16.71
CA GLU A 216 -3.21 -16.54 -15.67
C GLU A 216 -3.24 -15.85 -14.31
N PHE A 217 -2.30 -14.93 -14.05
CA PHE A 217 -2.18 -14.19 -12.79
C PHE A 217 -2.85 -12.81 -12.84
N LEU A 218 -3.50 -12.46 -13.95
CA LEU A 218 -4.37 -11.30 -14.02
C LEU A 218 -5.64 -11.51 -13.17
N LEU A 219 -6.23 -10.41 -12.73
CA LEU A 219 -7.46 -10.46 -11.92
C LEU A 219 -8.62 -11.02 -12.75
N ALA A 220 -9.47 -11.82 -12.12
CA ALA A 220 -10.69 -12.35 -12.72
C ALA A 220 -11.79 -12.49 -11.66
N GLY A 221 -13.04 -12.58 -12.12
CA GLY A 221 -14.21 -12.77 -11.25
C GLY A 221 -14.31 -11.70 -10.15
N TYR A 222 -14.53 -12.12 -8.91
CA TYR A 222 -14.73 -11.19 -7.78
C TYR A 222 -13.52 -10.27 -7.54
N ARG A 223 -12.28 -10.73 -7.79
CA ARG A 223 -11.08 -9.90 -7.58
C ARG A 223 -10.99 -8.75 -8.57
N LEU A 224 -11.43 -8.98 -9.80
CA LEU A 224 -11.52 -7.92 -10.80
C LEU A 224 -12.65 -6.94 -10.45
N SER A 225 -13.81 -7.45 -10.03
CA SER A 225 -14.92 -6.61 -9.57
C SER A 225 -14.56 -5.73 -8.37
N ASP A 226 -13.80 -6.26 -7.41
CA ASP A 226 -13.28 -5.51 -6.27
C ASP A 226 -12.28 -4.42 -6.72
N ALA A 227 -11.42 -4.72 -7.69
CA ALA A 227 -10.48 -3.75 -8.26
C ALA A 227 -11.19 -2.67 -9.09
N ASP A 228 -12.26 -3.00 -9.81
CA ASP A 228 -13.09 -2.04 -10.54
C ASP A 228 -13.79 -1.07 -9.59
N ARG A 229 -14.33 -1.57 -8.46
CA ARG A 229 -14.92 -0.74 -7.41
C ARG A 229 -13.87 0.21 -6.81
N LEU A 230 -12.69 -0.33 -6.51
CA LEU A 230 -11.56 0.45 -5.99
C LEU A 230 -11.14 1.55 -6.97
N LEU A 231 -11.03 1.23 -8.26
CA LEU A 231 -10.69 2.20 -9.30
C LEU A 231 -11.76 3.29 -9.41
N ALA A 232 -13.05 2.94 -9.36
CA ALA A 232 -14.13 3.91 -9.47
C ALA A 232 -14.19 4.89 -8.28
N GLN A 233 -13.86 4.45 -7.07
CA GLN A 233 -14.03 5.23 -5.83
C GLN A 233 -12.71 5.87 -5.34
N TRP A 234 -11.56 5.31 -5.73
CA TRP A 234 -10.26 5.63 -5.13
C TRP A 234 -9.13 5.79 -6.17
N ALA A 235 -9.48 6.10 -7.43
CA ALA A 235 -8.52 6.29 -8.54
C ALA A 235 -7.35 7.21 -8.21
N GLU A 236 -7.59 8.26 -7.43
CA GLU A 236 -6.57 9.26 -7.11
C GLU A 236 -5.42 8.70 -6.25
N HIS A 237 -5.69 7.64 -5.48
CA HIS A 237 -4.75 6.98 -4.57
C HIS A 237 -4.08 5.75 -5.19
N LEU A 238 -4.35 5.46 -6.47
CA LEU A 238 -3.75 4.34 -7.21
C LEU A 238 -2.62 4.83 -8.10
N SER A 239 -1.49 4.10 -8.09
CA SER A 239 -0.36 4.37 -8.98
C SER A 239 -0.70 3.98 -10.42
N ASP A 240 0.08 4.49 -11.38
CA ASP A 240 -0.10 4.12 -12.78
C ASP A 240 0.13 2.63 -13.04
N GLU A 241 1.04 2.00 -12.30
CA GLU A 241 1.26 0.54 -12.34
C GLU A 241 0.03 -0.24 -11.85
N GLU A 242 -0.55 0.19 -10.74
CA GLU A 242 -1.78 -0.42 -10.19
C GLU A 242 -2.94 -0.28 -11.20
N LYS A 243 -3.08 0.90 -11.83
CA LYS A 243 -4.09 1.16 -12.87
C LYS A 243 -3.85 0.32 -14.13
N ASP A 244 -2.61 0.19 -14.61
CA ASP A 244 -2.29 -0.64 -15.78
C ASP A 244 -2.58 -2.12 -15.52
N TYR A 245 -2.26 -2.62 -14.31
CA TYR A 245 -2.58 -3.99 -13.93
C TYR A 245 -4.10 -4.27 -13.95
N ILE A 246 -4.92 -3.33 -13.45
CA ILE A 246 -6.38 -3.41 -13.54
C ILE A 246 -6.82 -3.40 -15.02
N ALA A 247 -6.33 -2.46 -15.82
CA ALA A 247 -6.70 -2.34 -17.22
C ALA A 247 -6.35 -3.60 -18.04
N ARG A 248 -5.19 -4.21 -17.80
CA ARG A 248 -4.81 -5.51 -18.42
C ARG A 248 -5.76 -6.63 -18.01
N SER A 249 -6.12 -6.69 -16.74
CA SER A 249 -7.05 -7.68 -16.21
C SER A 249 -8.45 -7.54 -16.83
N GLN A 250 -8.95 -6.30 -16.97
CA GLN A 250 -10.21 -6.00 -17.65
C GLN A 250 -10.20 -6.47 -19.11
N ARG A 251 -9.13 -6.16 -19.87
CA ARG A 251 -9.00 -6.61 -21.27
C ARG A 251 -8.99 -8.14 -21.37
N GLN A 252 -8.26 -8.83 -20.50
CA GLN A 252 -8.19 -10.28 -20.49
C GLN A 252 -9.54 -10.94 -20.20
N GLU A 253 -10.30 -10.39 -19.26
CA GLU A 253 -11.64 -10.91 -18.92
C GLU A 253 -12.64 -10.67 -20.06
N GLN A 254 -12.59 -9.49 -20.69
CA GLN A 254 -13.40 -9.21 -21.88
C GLN A 254 -13.12 -10.19 -23.01
N GLU A 255 -11.85 -10.52 -23.27
CA GLU A 255 -11.47 -11.52 -24.28
C GLU A 255 -12.00 -12.92 -23.92
N ARG A 256 -11.87 -13.35 -22.65
CA ARG A 256 -12.40 -14.63 -22.17
C ARG A 256 -13.91 -14.72 -22.36
N GLN A 257 -14.63 -13.66 -22.03
CA GLN A 257 -16.09 -13.59 -22.21
C GLN A 257 -16.48 -13.65 -23.69
N GLN A 258 -15.75 -12.95 -24.56
CA GLN A 258 -15.98 -13.01 -26.00
C GLN A 258 -15.70 -14.41 -26.57
N GLN A 259 -14.63 -15.08 -26.13
CA GLN A 259 -14.30 -16.44 -26.53
C GLN A 259 -15.37 -17.43 -26.06
N ALA A 260 -15.80 -17.34 -24.80
CA ALA A 260 -16.87 -18.17 -24.25
C ALA A 260 -18.19 -17.96 -25.00
N ALA A 261 -18.53 -16.72 -25.34
CA ALA A 261 -19.71 -16.40 -26.15
C ALA A 261 -19.62 -16.99 -27.56
N ARG A 262 -18.43 -16.94 -28.20
CA ARG A 262 -18.20 -17.57 -29.51
C ARG A 262 -18.38 -19.08 -29.45
N LEU A 263 -17.86 -19.74 -28.42
CA LEU A 263 -18.01 -21.19 -28.23
C LEU A 263 -19.46 -21.59 -27.94
N ARG A 264 -20.17 -20.82 -27.09
CA ARG A 264 -21.61 -21.01 -26.85
C ARG A 264 -22.44 -20.85 -28.13
N ARG A 265 -22.15 -19.84 -28.95
CA ARG A 265 -22.82 -19.64 -30.24
C ARG A 265 -22.56 -20.81 -31.20
N ARG A 266 -21.32 -21.34 -31.23
CA ARG A 266 -20.99 -22.53 -32.04
C ARG A 266 -21.76 -23.76 -31.58
N SER A 267 -21.82 -24.03 -30.28
CA SER A 267 -22.54 -25.21 -29.76
C SER A 267 -24.05 -25.11 -29.97
N LEU A 268 -24.64 -23.92 -29.82
CA LEU A 268 -26.04 -23.66 -30.17
C LEU A 268 -26.32 -23.93 -31.65
N ARG A 269 -25.48 -23.44 -32.56
CA ARG A 269 -25.63 -23.70 -34.01
C ARG A 269 -25.55 -25.19 -34.33
N MET A 270 -24.61 -25.92 -33.75
CA MET A 270 -24.49 -27.37 -33.94
C MET A 270 -25.71 -28.13 -33.42
N ARG A 271 -26.26 -27.75 -32.26
CA ARG A 271 -27.48 -28.35 -31.70
C ARG A 271 -28.70 -28.09 -32.58
N VAL A 272 -28.86 -26.88 -33.10
CA VAL A 272 -29.95 -26.52 -34.03
C VAL A 272 -29.82 -27.32 -35.33
N ALA A 273 -28.63 -27.42 -35.90
CA ALA A 273 -28.39 -28.21 -37.11
C ALA A 273 -28.73 -29.70 -36.90
N ALA A 274 -28.31 -30.29 -35.77
CA ALA A 274 -28.64 -31.67 -35.43
C ALA A 274 -30.16 -31.88 -35.25
N ALA A 275 -30.86 -30.96 -34.59
CA ALA A 275 -32.31 -31.03 -34.41
C ALA A 275 -33.07 -30.95 -35.75
N LEU A 276 -32.62 -30.10 -36.69
CA LEU A 276 -33.19 -30.03 -38.03
C LEU A 276 -33.00 -31.34 -38.81
N ILE A 277 -31.81 -31.96 -38.72
CA ILE A 277 -31.55 -33.26 -39.34
C ILE A 277 -32.51 -34.31 -38.78
N VAL A 278 -32.65 -34.42 -37.46
CA VAL A 278 -33.59 -35.35 -36.81
C VAL A 278 -35.03 -35.08 -37.25
N ALA A 279 -35.45 -33.82 -37.33
CA ALA A 279 -36.79 -33.45 -37.79
C ALA A 279 -37.04 -33.85 -39.26
N THR A 280 -36.05 -33.67 -40.15
CA THR A 280 -36.15 -34.10 -41.55
C THR A 280 -36.24 -35.62 -41.68
N ILE A 281 -35.48 -36.36 -40.88
CA ILE A 281 -35.55 -37.84 -40.85
C ILE A 281 -36.91 -38.29 -40.33
N ALA A 282 -37.40 -37.71 -39.23
CA ALA A 282 -38.71 -38.03 -38.66
C ALA A 282 -39.85 -37.73 -39.64
N ALA A 283 -39.79 -36.60 -40.35
CA ALA A 283 -40.76 -36.25 -41.39
C ALA A 283 -40.72 -37.24 -42.56
N ALA A 284 -39.53 -37.62 -43.03
CA ALA A 284 -39.39 -38.63 -44.09
C ALA A 284 -39.93 -40.00 -43.64
N SER A 285 -39.60 -40.45 -42.43
CA SER A 285 -40.15 -41.69 -41.86
C SER A 285 -41.67 -41.65 -41.71
N PHE A 286 -42.24 -40.51 -41.31
CA PHE A 286 -43.69 -40.34 -41.21
C PHE A 286 -44.40 -40.44 -42.55
N VAL A 287 -43.84 -39.85 -43.61
CA VAL A 287 -44.36 -39.94 -44.98
C VAL A 287 -44.35 -41.40 -45.46
N LEU A 288 -43.22 -42.11 -45.28
CA LEU A 288 -43.11 -43.52 -45.66
C LEU A 288 -44.08 -44.43 -44.89
N TYR A 289 -44.32 -44.14 -43.60
CA TYR A 289 -45.28 -44.89 -42.79
C TYR A 289 -46.72 -44.68 -43.27
N ARG A 290 -47.08 -43.44 -43.59
CA ARG A 290 -48.41 -43.10 -44.16
C ARG A 290 -48.67 -43.78 -45.49
N GLU A 291 -47.68 -43.87 -46.35
CA GLU A 291 -47.80 -44.52 -47.66
C GLU A 291 -48.08 -46.02 -47.51
N LYS A 292 -47.40 -46.69 -46.55
CA LYS A 292 -47.67 -48.09 -46.21
C LYS A 292 -49.06 -48.32 -45.59
N ASP A 293 -49.52 -47.44 -44.69
CA ASP A 293 -50.87 -47.55 -44.10
C ASP A 293 -51.98 -47.36 -45.14
N LEU A 294 -51.75 -46.49 -46.13
CA LEU A 294 -52.67 -46.29 -47.25
C LEU A 294 -52.70 -47.51 -48.20
N GLN A 295 -51.56 -48.15 -48.43
CA GLN A 295 -51.50 -49.39 -49.22
C GLN A 295 -52.21 -50.55 -48.52
N ALA A 296 -52.00 -50.73 -47.21
CA ALA A 296 -52.67 -51.76 -46.43
C ALA A 296 -54.22 -51.62 -46.44
N LYS A 297 -54.74 -50.39 -46.38
CA LYS A 297 -56.19 -50.13 -46.46
C LYS A 297 -56.80 -50.34 -47.84
N ASN A 298 -56.00 -50.31 -48.91
CA ASN A 298 -56.48 -50.55 -50.27
C ASN A 298 -56.48 -52.04 -50.64
N GLU A 299 -55.72 -52.89 -49.93
CA GLU A 299 -55.72 -54.35 -50.14
C GLU A 299 -56.86 -55.06 -49.39
N GLU A 300 -57.48 -54.43 -48.39
CA GLU A 300 -58.64 -54.98 -47.65
C GLU A 300 -60.02 -54.59 -48.24
N ARG A 301 -60.07 -53.85 -49.37
CA ARG A 301 -61.31 -53.48 -50.08
C ARG A 301 -61.47 -54.24 -51.38
#